data_AF-A0A8I0TWL2-F1
#
_entry.id   AF-A0A8I0TWL2-F1
#
_cell.length_a   1.000
_cell.length_b   1.000
_cell.length_c   1.000
_cell.angle_alpha   90.00
_cell.angle_beta   90.00
_cell.angle_gamma   90.00
#
_symmetry.space_group_name_H-M   'P 1'
#
loop_
_entity.id
_entity.type
_entity.pdbx_description
1 polymer ?
#
loop_
_entity_poly.entity_id
_entity_poly.type
_entity_poly.pdbx_seq_one_letter_code
_entity_poly.pdbx_strand_id
1 'polypeptide(L)'
;MVEFTQPGIGAEMAHAVALRHRLEPACGVRASWVAERRRGEVVGVLTAAPPLGWIGSIEMLSPEHRSYVAHHIVEAEALSIAPQVRGRRLGHRLIETAAVHYAGLGYRLMLGTTTVLSLAPYYRQAGFTVLEPGEVISVVDPLGMVLHRPADRHVVQMWKALHAEVTVVGSQMPDGTPLQLLTQVLVPPAGSPEVVRHDDGSMTISGGGVRQIMDARTAGMMERMYRTPVTEGEVREGKAEALRYGFEPVMAARLRKASGYSLPELMGPPRGARDSTGRQ
;
A
#
# COMPACT_ATOMS: atom_id res chain seq x y z
N MET A 1 -6.96 -2.77 -16.09
CA MET A 1 -6.83 -4.24 -16.25
C MET A 1 -6.84 -4.55 -17.73
N VAL A 2 -5.84 -5.27 -18.25
CA VAL A 2 -5.86 -5.68 -19.66
C VAL A 2 -6.52 -7.06 -19.73
N GLU A 3 -7.70 -7.11 -20.31
CA GLU A 3 -8.49 -8.33 -20.49
C GLU A 3 -8.04 -9.00 -21.79
N PHE A 4 -7.47 -10.20 -21.70
CA PHE A 4 -6.91 -10.90 -22.85
C PHE A 4 -7.76 -12.12 -23.18
N THR A 5 -8.67 -11.96 -24.14
CA THR A 5 -9.60 -12.99 -24.60
C THR A 5 -9.02 -13.92 -25.66
N GLN A 6 -7.74 -13.73 -26.07
CA GLN A 6 -7.12 -14.51 -27.15
C GLN A 6 -6.13 -15.58 -26.64
N PRO A 7 -6.24 -16.86 -27.09
CA PRO A 7 -5.41 -17.98 -26.63
C PRO A 7 -3.88 -17.90 -26.86
N GLY A 8 -3.34 -16.86 -27.51
CA GLY A 8 -1.91 -16.71 -27.81
C GLY A 8 -1.13 -15.77 -26.89
N ILE A 9 -1.81 -14.86 -26.20
CA ILE A 9 -1.15 -13.72 -25.51
C ILE A 9 -0.36 -14.16 -24.26
N GLY A 10 -0.73 -15.28 -23.63
CA GLY A 10 -0.02 -15.79 -22.46
C GLY A 10 1.45 -16.17 -22.72
N ALA A 11 1.76 -16.65 -23.92
CA ALA A 11 3.13 -17.00 -24.33
C ALA A 11 3.95 -15.74 -24.70
N GLU A 12 3.32 -14.77 -25.36
CA GLU A 12 3.93 -13.48 -25.71
C GLU A 12 4.25 -12.65 -24.47
N MET A 13 3.39 -12.64 -23.45
CA MET A 13 3.65 -11.99 -22.16
C MET A 13 4.82 -12.61 -21.42
N ALA A 14 4.91 -13.94 -21.37
CA ALA A 14 6.05 -14.62 -20.74
C ALA A 14 7.39 -14.21 -21.40
N HIS A 15 7.38 -14.07 -22.72
CA HIS A 15 8.55 -13.62 -23.48
C HIS A 15 8.85 -12.12 -23.28
N ALA A 16 7.83 -11.27 -23.28
CA ALA A 16 7.99 -9.82 -23.10
C ALA A 16 8.46 -9.44 -21.68
N VAL A 17 7.95 -10.11 -20.65
CA VAL A 17 8.38 -9.95 -19.26
C VAL A 17 9.84 -10.37 -19.08
N ALA A 18 10.29 -11.41 -19.80
CA ALA A 18 11.68 -11.85 -19.77
C ALA A 18 12.66 -10.88 -20.46
N LEU A 19 12.19 -10.00 -21.36
CA LEU A 19 13.04 -9.23 -22.27
C LEU A 19 13.21 -7.74 -21.94
N ARG A 20 12.38 -7.13 -21.09
CA ARG A 20 12.51 -5.69 -20.77
C ARG A 20 12.05 -5.36 -19.36
N HIS A 21 12.92 -4.79 -18.53
CA HIS A 21 12.51 -3.79 -17.54
C HIS A 21 13.71 -2.93 -17.10
N ARG A 22 13.89 -1.76 -17.73
CA ARG A 22 14.51 -0.60 -17.05
C ARG A 22 13.40 0.03 -16.21
N LEU A 23 13.57 0.02 -14.89
CA LEU A 23 12.57 0.45 -13.92
C LEU A 23 12.83 1.92 -13.53
N GLU A 24 11.76 2.73 -13.52
CA GLU A 24 11.70 3.91 -12.66
C GLU A 24 11.90 3.49 -11.19
N PRO A 25 12.37 4.37 -10.30
CA PRO A 25 12.59 4.04 -8.89
C PRO A 25 11.23 3.79 -8.21
N ALA A 26 10.68 2.60 -8.37
CA ALA A 26 9.40 2.20 -7.85
C ALA A 26 9.52 1.86 -6.36
N CYS A 27 8.62 2.40 -5.55
CA CYS A 27 8.45 1.98 -4.16
C CYS A 27 7.91 0.53 -4.15
N GLY A 28 8.61 -0.38 -3.47
CA GLY A 28 8.26 -1.80 -3.35
C GLY A 28 8.81 -2.71 -4.46
N VAL A 29 8.62 -4.02 -4.30
CA VAL A 29 9.20 -5.06 -5.17
C VAL A 29 8.18 -5.56 -6.19
N ARG A 30 8.51 -5.49 -7.48
CA ARG A 30 7.79 -6.18 -8.57
C ARG A 30 8.53 -7.45 -8.94
N ALA A 31 7.81 -8.55 -9.11
CA ALA A 31 8.40 -9.82 -9.52
C ALA A 31 7.43 -10.66 -10.36
N SER A 32 8.01 -11.61 -11.10
CA SER A 32 7.29 -12.57 -11.92
C SER A 32 7.77 -13.99 -11.63
N TRP A 33 6.82 -14.91 -11.54
CA TRP A 33 7.06 -16.34 -11.36
C TRP A 33 6.63 -17.07 -12.61
N VAL A 34 7.53 -17.91 -13.14
CA VAL A 34 7.28 -18.69 -14.34
C VAL A 34 7.24 -20.18 -14.01
N ALA A 35 6.35 -20.89 -14.69
CA ALA A 35 6.32 -22.34 -14.69
C ALA A 35 6.90 -22.84 -16.02
N GLU A 36 8.00 -23.58 -15.95
CA GLU A 36 8.71 -24.08 -17.12
C GLU A 36 8.57 -25.59 -17.27
N ARG A 37 8.61 -26.07 -18.52
CA ARG A 37 8.82 -27.49 -18.84
C ARG A 37 10.31 -27.81 -18.90
N ARG A 38 10.65 -29.10 -18.99
CA ARG A 38 12.04 -29.64 -19.05
C ARG A 38 12.94 -29.06 -20.15
N ARG A 39 12.41 -28.26 -21.09
CA ARG A 39 13.15 -27.61 -22.18
C ARG A 39 13.15 -26.07 -22.08
N GLY A 40 12.78 -25.50 -20.93
CA GLY A 40 12.68 -24.04 -20.75
C GLY A 40 11.44 -23.40 -21.38
N GLU A 41 10.50 -24.19 -21.91
CA GLU A 41 9.21 -23.66 -22.41
C GLU A 41 8.38 -23.15 -21.23
N VAL A 42 8.11 -21.83 -21.19
CA VAL A 42 7.23 -21.21 -20.20
C VAL A 42 5.77 -21.56 -20.52
N VAL A 43 5.11 -22.24 -19.59
CA VAL A 43 3.72 -22.70 -19.72
C VAL A 43 2.79 -22.07 -18.69
N GLY A 44 3.31 -21.17 -17.86
CA GLY A 44 2.53 -20.37 -16.94
C GLY A 44 3.33 -19.21 -16.38
N VAL A 45 2.65 -18.11 -16.08
CA VAL A 45 3.26 -16.92 -15.51
C VAL A 45 2.31 -16.27 -14.51
N LEU A 46 2.85 -15.82 -13.39
CA LEU A 46 2.23 -14.91 -12.44
C LEU A 46 3.11 -13.67 -12.34
N THR A 47 2.53 -12.48 -12.44
CA THR A 47 3.21 -11.23 -12.11
C THR A 47 2.49 -10.57 -10.96
N ALA A 48 3.27 -10.02 -10.02
CA ALA A 48 2.73 -9.29 -8.90
C ALA A 48 3.62 -8.08 -8.58
N ALA A 49 2.99 -7.00 -8.16
CA ALA A 49 3.63 -5.72 -7.85
C ALA A 49 2.81 -4.98 -6.80
N PRO A 50 3.36 -3.98 -6.10
CA PRO A 50 2.57 -3.09 -5.28
C PRO A 50 1.47 -2.43 -6.12
N PRO A 51 0.25 -2.22 -5.57
CA PRO A 51 -0.87 -1.65 -6.31
C PRO A 51 -0.71 -0.13 -6.50
N LEU A 52 0.35 0.29 -7.20
CA LEU A 52 0.77 1.70 -7.31
C LEU A 52 -0.30 2.59 -7.95
N GLY A 53 -1.14 2.05 -8.84
CA GLY A 53 -2.26 2.80 -9.43
C GLY A 53 -3.30 3.19 -8.37
N TRP A 54 -3.65 2.28 -7.46
CA TRP A 54 -4.57 2.56 -6.37
C TRP A 54 -3.91 3.41 -5.28
N ILE A 55 -2.69 3.07 -4.85
CA ILE A 55 -1.96 3.85 -3.84
C ILE A 55 -1.74 5.29 -4.32
N GLY A 56 -1.41 5.46 -5.59
CA GLY A 56 -1.17 6.76 -6.22
C GLY A 56 -2.43 7.61 -6.38
N SER A 57 -3.61 6.99 -6.47
CA SER A 57 -4.89 7.71 -6.59
C SER A 57 -5.42 8.26 -5.27
N ILE A 58 -4.82 7.88 -4.12
CA ILE A 58 -5.24 8.40 -2.82
C ILE A 58 -4.50 9.71 -2.54
N GLU A 59 -5.15 10.83 -2.87
CA GLU A 59 -4.54 12.17 -2.82
C GLU A 59 -4.05 12.58 -1.43
N MET A 60 -4.76 12.14 -0.38
CA MET A 60 -4.42 12.45 1.01
C MET A 60 -3.19 11.71 1.57
N LEU A 61 -2.63 10.75 0.84
CA LEU A 61 -1.41 10.05 1.25
C LEU A 61 -0.17 10.83 0.85
N SER A 62 0.67 11.14 1.84
CA SER A 62 2.02 11.65 1.60
C SER A 62 2.87 10.60 0.88
N PRO A 63 3.95 11.00 0.17
CA PRO A 63 4.86 10.06 -0.51
C PRO A 63 5.41 8.97 0.42
N GLU A 64 5.71 9.30 1.68
CA GLU A 64 6.20 8.35 2.68
C GLU A 64 5.12 7.33 3.04
N HIS A 65 3.87 7.74 3.23
CA HIS A 65 2.76 6.81 3.45
C HIS A 65 2.50 5.94 2.22
N ARG A 66 2.57 6.49 1.01
CA ARG A 66 2.43 5.69 -0.23
C ARG A 66 3.52 4.62 -0.31
N SER A 67 4.76 5.00 -0.03
CA SER A 67 5.88 4.07 0.05
C SER A 67 5.62 3.01 1.12
N TYR A 68 5.18 3.41 2.32
CA TYR A 68 4.85 2.50 3.39
C TYR A 68 3.80 1.46 2.99
N VAL A 69 2.68 1.88 2.40
CA VAL A 69 1.63 0.98 1.90
C VAL A 69 2.19 0.05 0.80
N ALA A 70 3.02 0.56 -0.11
CA ALA A 70 3.61 -0.23 -1.19
C ALA A 70 4.60 -1.32 -0.72
N HIS A 71 5.11 -1.23 0.51
CA HIS A 71 5.95 -2.26 1.14
C HIS A 71 5.16 -3.30 1.93
N HIS A 72 3.86 -3.08 2.14
CA HIS A 72 3.01 -4.00 2.94
C HIS A 72 1.94 -4.70 2.10
N ILE A 73 1.61 -4.16 0.93
CA ILE A 73 0.57 -4.69 0.04
C ILE A 73 1.16 -4.97 -1.33
N VAL A 74 0.91 -6.17 -1.82
CA VAL A 74 1.18 -6.58 -3.20
C VAL A 74 -0.13 -6.92 -3.90
N GLU A 75 -0.22 -6.71 -5.20
CA GLU A 75 -1.31 -7.15 -6.05
C GLU A 75 -0.83 -8.18 -7.06
N ALA A 76 -1.56 -9.29 -7.18
CA ALA A 76 -1.42 -10.23 -8.29
C ALA A 76 -2.03 -9.61 -9.55
N GLU A 77 -1.19 -8.96 -10.36
CA GLU A 77 -1.61 -8.21 -11.55
C GLU A 77 -2.07 -9.11 -12.69
N ALA A 78 -1.40 -10.25 -12.88
CA ALA A 78 -1.70 -11.14 -14.00
C ALA A 78 -1.31 -12.59 -13.69
N LEU A 79 -2.21 -13.52 -14.00
CA LEU A 79 -1.98 -14.96 -13.96
C LEU A 79 -2.42 -15.58 -15.28
N SER A 80 -1.52 -16.29 -15.96
CA SER A 80 -1.83 -17.01 -17.20
C SER A 80 -1.24 -18.40 -17.18
N ILE A 81 -2.02 -19.38 -17.63
CA ILE A 81 -1.62 -20.79 -17.74
C ILE A 81 -1.97 -21.29 -19.14
N ALA A 82 -0.98 -21.85 -19.82
CA ALA A 82 -1.13 -22.38 -21.16
C ALA A 82 -2.20 -23.48 -21.18
N PRO A 83 -3.14 -23.48 -22.17
CA PRO A 83 -4.29 -24.40 -22.19
C PRO A 83 -3.93 -25.87 -21.98
N GLN A 84 -2.84 -26.32 -22.61
CA GLN A 84 -2.36 -27.70 -22.58
C GLN A 84 -1.86 -28.20 -21.22
N VAL A 85 -1.70 -27.32 -20.23
CA VAL A 85 -1.28 -27.68 -18.86
C VAL A 85 -2.26 -27.23 -17.78
N ARG A 86 -3.45 -26.74 -18.16
CA ARG A 86 -4.53 -26.43 -17.20
C ARG A 86 -4.98 -27.69 -16.46
N GLY A 87 -5.61 -27.50 -15.29
CA GLY A 87 -6.00 -28.60 -14.41
C GLY A 87 -4.87 -29.20 -13.57
N ARG A 88 -3.60 -28.84 -13.83
CA ARG A 88 -2.43 -29.36 -13.10
C ARG A 88 -2.04 -28.54 -11.86
N ARG A 89 -2.93 -27.68 -11.38
CA ARG A 89 -2.70 -26.76 -10.24
C ARG A 89 -1.47 -25.84 -10.38
N LEU A 90 -0.96 -25.62 -11.59
CA LEU A 90 0.21 -24.76 -11.81
C LEU A 90 -0.04 -23.33 -11.34
N GLY A 91 -1.20 -22.75 -11.65
CA GLY A 91 -1.53 -21.40 -11.20
C GLY A 91 -1.63 -21.28 -9.67
N HIS A 92 -2.13 -22.30 -8.97
CA HIS A 92 -2.13 -22.33 -7.51
C HIS A 92 -0.71 -22.34 -6.96
N ARG A 93 0.19 -23.13 -7.55
CA ARG A 93 1.60 -23.19 -7.12
C ARG A 93 2.31 -21.86 -7.35
N LEU A 94 2.03 -21.18 -8.48
CA LEU A 94 2.59 -19.85 -8.74
C LEU A 94 2.10 -18.84 -7.70
N ILE A 95 0.80 -18.81 -7.41
CA ILE A 95 0.22 -17.96 -6.35
C ILE A 95 0.89 -18.22 -5.01
N GLU A 96 1.00 -19.50 -4.62
CA GLU A 96 1.57 -19.86 -3.32
C GLU A 96 3.06 -19.50 -3.23
N THR A 97 3.82 -19.72 -4.31
CA THR A 97 5.24 -19.35 -4.37
C THR A 97 5.42 -17.84 -4.24
N ALA A 98 4.58 -17.05 -4.92
CA ALA A 98 4.60 -15.60 -4.80
C ALA A 98 4.19 -15.14 -3.39
N ALA A 99 3.14 -15.75 -2.82
CA ALA A 99 2.68 -15.45 -1.47
C ALA A 99 3.77 -15.69 -0.42
N VAL A 100 4.44 -16.85 -0.47
CA VAL A 100 5.58 -17.17 0.40
C VAL A 100 6.73 -16.19 0.22
N HIS A 101 7.05 -15.83 -1.04
CA HIS A 101 8.11 -14.86 -1.33
C HIS A 101 7.81 -13.49 -0.72
N TYR A 102 6.62 -12.93 -0.97
CA TYR A 102 6.24 -11.62 -0.43
C TYR A 102 6.09 -11.62 1.09
N ALA A 103 5.57 -12.70 1.68
CA ALA A 103 5.56 -12.86 3.14
C ALA A 103 6.97 -12.82 3.71
N GLY A 104 7.95 -13.48 3.06
CA GLY A 104 9.36 -13.42 3.44
C GLY A 104 10.00 -12.03 3.30
N LEU A 105 9.41 -11.15 2.48
CA LEU A 105 9.81 -9.74 2.35
C LEU A 105 9.06 -8.81 3.32
N GLY A 106 8.18 -9.34 4.18
CA GLY A 106 7.41 -8.56 5.15
C GLY A 106 6.09 -8.00 4.64
N TYR A 107 5.68 -8.32 3.40
CA TYR A 107 4.36 -7.96 2.91
C TYR A 107 3.29 -8.74 3.68
N ARG A 108 2.16 -8.07 3.98
CA ARG A 108 1.09 -8.65 4.82
C ARG A 108 -0.16 -9.04 4.04
N LEU A 109 -0.37 -8.42 2.88
CA LEU A 109 -1.58 -8.62 2.09
C LEU A 109 -1.26 -8.79 0.61
N MET A 110 -1.85 -9.81 0.00
CA MET A 110 -1.90 -9.97 -1.45
C MET A 110 -3.32 -9.66 -1.94
N LEU A 111 -3.46 -8.68 -2.81
CA LEU A 111 -4.68 -8.30 -3.48
C LEU A 111 -4.78 -8.94 -4.87
N GLY A 112 -5.98 -8.96 -5.42
CA GLY A 112 -6.22 -9.26 -6.83
C GLY A 112 -7.58 -8.74 -7.28
N THR A 113 -7.79 -8.75 -8.59
CA THR A 113 -9.10 -8.45 -9.19
C THR A 113 -9.38 -9.41 -10.34
N THR A 114 -10.66 -9.63 -10.65
CA THR A 114 -11.09 -10.34 -11.85
C THR A 114 -12.47 -9.85 -12.30
N THR A 115 -12.73 -9.88 -13.60
CA THR A 115 -14.08 -9.71 -14.19
C THR A 115 -14.75 -11.05 -14.50
N VAL A 116 -14.04 -12.16 -14.34
CA VAL A 116 -14.53 -13.49 -14.71
C VAL A 116 -15.08 -14.20 -13.47
N LEU A 117 -16.39 -14.10 -13.24
CA LEU A 117 -17.07 -14.62 -12.05
C LEU A 117 -16.87 -16.13 -11.85
N SER A 118 -16.75 -16.90 -12.94
CA SER A 118 -16.53 -18.35 -12.89
C SER A 118 -15.17 -18.74 -12.31
N LEU A 119 -14.24 -17.80 -12.12
CA LEU A 119 -12.96 -18.02 -11.44
C LEU A 119 -13.04 -17.88 -9.92
N ALA A 120 -14.15 -17.44 -9.35
CA ALA A 120 -14.27 -17.30 -7.89
C ALA A 120 -13.96 -18.60 -7.12
N PRO A 121 -14.47 -19.80 -7.51
CA PRO A 121 -14.09 -21.04 -6.85
C PRO A 121 -12.60 -21.36 -6.96
N TYR A 122 -11.97 -21.03 -8.09
CA TYR A 122 -10.55 -21.24 -8.30
C TYR A 122 -9.70 -20.40 -7.33
N TYR A 123 -10.01 -19.11 -7.18
CA TYR A 123 -9.26 -18.23 -6.27
C TYR A 123 -9.51 -18.55 -4.80
N ARG A 124 -10.73 -18.98 -4.43
CA ARG A 124 -11.03 -19.49 -3.09
C ARG A 124 -10.18 -20.72 -2.75
N GLN A 125 -10.02 -21.66 -3.69
CA GLN A 125 -9.13 -22.82 -3.50
C GLN A 125 -7.65 -22.44 -3.42
N ALA A 126 -7.24 -21.31 -4.00
CA ALA A 126 -5.89 -20.75 -3.84
C ALA A 126 -5.71 -19.96 -2.51
N GLY A 127 -6.75 -19.92 -1.67
CA GLY A 127 -6.72 -19.28 -0.36
C GLY A 127 -7.01 -17.78 -0.37
N PHE A 128 -7.58 -17.26 -1.46
CA PHE A 128 -8.13 -15.91 -1.45
C PHE A 128 -9.54 -15.90 -0.85
N THR A 129 -9.83 -14.87 -0.07
CA THR A 129 -11.21 -14.41 0.12
C THR A 129 -11.63 -13.67 -1.14
N VAL A 130 -12.70 -14.14 -1.78
CA VAL A 130 -13.24 -13.58 -3.02
C VAL A 130 -14.58 -12.93 -2.71
N LEU A 131 -14.65 -11.63 -2.97
CA LEU A 131 -15.82 -10.79 -2.70
C LEU A 131 -16.88 -10.93 -3.79
N GLU A 132 -18.07 -10.41 -3.54
CA GLU A 132 -19.10 -10.25 -4.57
C GLU A 132 -18.76 -9.08 -5.52
N PRO A 133 -19.29 -9.07 -6.76
CA PRO A 133 -19.03 -8.00 -7.72
C PRO A 133 -19.42 -6.62 -7.16
N GLY A 134 -18.49 -5.66 -7.26
CA GLY A 134 -18.69 -4.29 -6.75
C GLY A 134 -18.44 -4.12 -5.25
N GLU A 135 -18.19 -5.19 -4.49
CA GLU A 135 -17.78 -5.05 -3.09
C GLU A 135 -16.39 -4.40 -2.96
N VAL A 136 -16.24 -3.63 -1.89
CA VAL A 136 -15.07 -2.76 -1.66
C VAL A 136 -14.17 -3.36 -0.59
N ILE A 137 -12.85 -3.29 -0.84
CA ILE A 137 -11.83 -3.57 0.15
C ILE A 137 -11.42 -2.25 0.81
N SER A 138 -11.33 -2.22 2.13
CA SER A 138 -10.73 -1.13 2.87
C SER A 138 -9.59 -1.64 3.72
N VAL A 139 -8.48 -0.90 3.76
CA VAL A 139 -7.32 -1.21 4.62
C VAL A 139 -7.18 -0.14 5.69
N VAL A 140 -7.14 -0.56 6.96
CA VAL A 140 -6.89 0.34 8.08
C VAL A 140 -5.40 0.47 8.31
N ASP A 141 -4.92 1.70 8.38
CA ASP A 141 -3.55 2.00 8.78
C ASP A 141 -3.40 2.12 10.31
N PRO A 142 -2.17 2.10 10.86
CA PRO A 142 -1.94 2.21 12.30
C PRO A 142 -2.39 3.54 12.91
N LEU A 143 -2.59 4.57 12.08
CA LEU A 143 -3.03 5.90 12.49
C LEU A 143 -4.56 6.02 12.48
N GLY A 144 -5.27 4.96 12.09
CA GLY A 144 -6.73 4.90 11.99
C GLY A 144 -7.28 5.43 10.67
N MET A 145 -6.44 5.73 9.68
CA MET A 145 -6.91 6.07 8.33
C MET A 145 -7.44 4.82 7.63
N VAL A 146 -8.55 4.98 6.92
CA VAL A 146 -9.17 3.92 6.14
C VAL A 146 -8.88 4.17 4.66
N LEU A 147 -8.07 3.29 4.06
CA LEU A 147 -7.71 3.35 2.65
C LEU A 147 -8.71 2.53 1.85
N HIS A 148 -9.64 3.22 1.19
CA HIS A 148 -10.66 2.61 0.35
C HIS A 148 -10.10 2.22 -1.02
N ARG A 149 -10.33 0.96 -1.41
CA ARG A 149 -10.05 0.47 -2.76
C ARG A 149 -11.36 0.30 -3.54
N PRO A 150 -11.72 1.26 -4.39
CA PRO A 150 -12.98 1.19 -5.12
C PRO A 150 -13.00 -0.01 -6.07
N ALA A 151 -14.19 -0.53 -6.32
CA ALA A 151 -14.44 -1.50 -7.39
C ALA A 151 -15.64 -1.06 -8.22
N ASP A 152 -15.51 -1.23 -9.53
CA ASP A 152 -16.66 -1.12 -10.42
C ASP A 152 -17.63 -2.28 -10.16
N ARG A 153 -18.92 -2.07 -10.45
CA ARG A 153 -20.01 -3.04 -10.24
C ARG A 153 -19.81 -4.45 -10.81
N HIS A 154 -18.89 -4.61 -11.75
CA HIS A 154 -18.62 -5.87 -12.47
C HIS A 154 -17.23 -6.45 -12.13
N VAL A 155 -16.46 -5.74 -11.31
CA VAL A 155 -15.15 -6.18 -10.84
C VAL A 155 -15.34 -6.92 -9.53
N VAL A 156 -14.80 -8.14 -9.48
CA VAL A 156 -14.64 -8.91 -8.25
C VAL A 156 -13.26 -8.61 -7.67
N GLN A 157 -13.24 -8.11 -6.44
CA GLN A 157 -12.01 -7.99 -5.68
C GLN A 157 -11.75 -9.26 -4.87
N MET A 158 -10.47 -9.52 -4.64
CA MET A 158 -10.06 -10.63 -3.80
C MET A 158 -8.80 -10.27 -3.01
N TRP A 159 -8.64 -10.90 -1.87
CA TRP A 159 -7.46 -10.72 -1.04
C TRP A 159 -7.05 -12.02 -0.36
N LYS A 160 -5.76 -12.14 -0.05
CA LYS A 160 -5.15 -13.25 0.69
C LYS A 160 -4.24 -12.64 1.75
N ALA A 161 -4.51 -12.97 3.01
CA ALA A 161 -3.61 -12.64 4.11
C ALA A 161 -2.29 -13.42 3.93
N LEU A 162 -1.16 -12.72 4.02
CA LEU A 162 0.17 -13.33 3.99
C LEU A 162 0.69 -13.64 5.40
N HIS A 163 0.07 -13.03 6.42
CA HIS A 163 0.34 -13.28 7.83
C HIS A 163 -0.98 -13.49 8.60
N ALA A 164 -0.93 -14.35 9.63
CA ALA A 164 -2.08 -14.70 10.45
C ALA A 164 -2.66 -13.53 11.27
N GLU A 165 -1.88 -12.46 11.47
CA GLU A 165 -2.30 -11.27 12.22
C GLU A 165 -3.25 -10.37 11.42
N VAL A 166 -3.31 -10.51 10.09
CA VAL A 166 -4.28 -9.75 9.27
C VAL A 166 -5.67 -10.23 9.62
N THR A 167 -6.47 -9.33 10.19
CA THR A 167 -7.85 -9.63 10.60
C THR A 167 -8.84 -8.86 9.73
N VAL A 168 -10.07 -9.39 9.68
CA VAL A 168 -11.16 -8.83 8.87
C VAL A 168 -12.29 -8.46 9.81
N VAL A 169 -12.81 -7.25 9.64
CA VAL A 169 -14.03 -6.80 10.29
C VAL A 169 -15.05 -6.49 9.20
N GLY A 170 -16.20 -7.17 9.26
CA GLY A 170 -17.33 -6.82 8.40
C GLY A 170 -17.90 -5.47 8.81
N SER A 171 -18.11 -4.59 7.83
CA SER A 171 -18.66 -3.25 8.04
C SER A 171 -19.56 -2.85 6.86
N GLN A 172 -20.11 -1.65 6.90
CA GLN A 172 -20.94 -1.07 5.83
C GLN A 172 -20.55 0.39 5.62
N MET A 173 -20.58 0.82 4.37
CA MET A 173 -20.48 2.23 4.00
C MET A 173 -21.76 2.99 4.42
N PRO A 174 -21.74 4.33 4.50
CA PRO A 174 -22.93 5.12 4.85
C PRO A 174 -24.13 4.90 3.92
N ASP A 175 -23.89 4.49 2.68
CA ASP A 175 -24.92 4.16 1.69
C ASP A 175 -25.42 2.70 1.78
N GLY A 176 -24.95 1.94 2.77
CA GLY A 176 -25.32 0.54 2.99
C GLY A 176 -24.48 -0.48 2.23
N THR A 177 -23.52 -0.04 1.40
CA THR A 177 -22.64 -0.95 0.64
C THR A 177 -21.80 -1.81 1.60
N PRO A 178 -21.81 -3.15 1.47
CA PRO A 178 -20.95 -4.02 2.27
C PRO A 178 -19.47 -3.67 2.12
N LEU A 179 -18.75 -3.63 3.24
CA LEU A 179 -17.35 -3.31 3.29
C LEU A 179 -16.58 -4.36 4.08
N GLN A 180 -15.48 -4.85 3.51
CA GLN A 180 -14.51 -5.67 4.24
C GLN A 180 -13.36 -4.78 4.72
N LEU A 181 -13.29 -4.60 6.04
CA LEU A 181 -12.26 -3.80 6.69
C LEU A 181 -11.09 -4.70 7.11
N LEU A 182 -9.96 -4.59 6.41
CA LEU A 182 -8.74 -5.32 6.68
C LEU A 182 -7.89 -4.53 7.66
N THR A 183 -7.61 -5.10 8.83
CA THR A 183 -6.78 -4.48 9.86
C THR A 183 -5.46 -5.23 10.02
N GLN A 184 -4.50 -4.62 10.71
CA GLN A 184 -3.14 -5.15 10.91
C GLN A 184 -2.30 -5.32 9.62
N VAL A 185 -2.85 -4.99 8.45
CA VAL A 185 -2.11 -5.03 7.16
C VAL A 185 -0.90 -4.10 7.17
N LEU A 186 -1.10 -2.91 7.72
CA LEU A 186 -0.11 -1.84 7.77
C LEU A 186 0.50 -1.72 9.17
N VAL A 187 0.32 -2.72 10.05
CA VAL A 187 1.02 -2.77 11.33
C VAL A 187 2.27 -3.60 11.09
N PRO A 188 3.47 -3.12 11.43
CA PRO A 188 4.67 -3.87 11.15
C PRO A 188 4.76 -5.07 12.12
N PRO A 189 5.36 -6.20 11.70
CA PRO A 189 5.34 -7.45 12.48
C PRO A 189 5.98 -7.29 13.87
N ALA A 190 5.62 -8.16 14.81
CA ALA A 190 6.22 -8.17 16.15
C ALA A 190 7.76 -8.13 16.07
N GLY A 191 8.37 -7.09 16.67
CA GLY A 191 9.81 -6.79 16.58
C GLY A 191 10.18 -5.58 15.68
N SER A 192 9.19 -4.93 15.07
CA SER A 192 9.33 -3.68 14.31
C SER A 192 9.23 -2.44 15.22
N PRO A 193 9.36 -1.18 14.72
CA PRO A 193 9.48 -0.01 15.58
C PRO A 193 8.38 0.05 16.65
N GLU A 194 8.74 -0.14 17.91
CA GLU A 194 7.77 -0.18 19.00
C GLU A 194 7.42 1.26 19.36
N VAL A 195 6.17 1.65 19.11
CA VAL A 195 5.61 2.92 19.56
C VAL A 195 4.97 2.69 20.92
N VAL A 196 5.70 2.99 21.99
CA VAL A 196 5.21 2.86 23.36
C VAL A 196 4.79 4.22 23.88
N ARG A 197 3.55 4.35 24.31
CA ARG A 197 3.10 5.50 25.09
C ARG A 197 3.27 5.20 26.57
N HIS A 198 3.88 6.13 27.29
CA HIS A 198 4.10 6.02 28.72
C HIS A 198 2.98 6.74 29.49
N ASP A 199 2.82 6.41 30.78
CA ASP A 199 1.79 6.99 31.64
C ASP A 199 1.94 8.51 31.83
N ASP A 200 3.16 9.03 31.65
CA ASP A 200 3.44 10.48 31.64
C ASP A 200 3.02 11.17 30.34
N GLY A 201 2.46 10.42 29.38
CA GLY A 201 2.01 10.88 28.08
C GLY A 201 3.11 10.97 27.02
N SER A 202 4.38 10.73 27.38
CA SER A 202 5.49 10.67 26.44
C SER A 202 5.36 9.45 25.51
N MET A 203 6.04 9.51 24.37
CA MET A 203 6.02 8.45 23.36
C MET A 203 7.44 8.06 23.00
N THR A 204 7.74 6.76 23.06
CA THR A 204 8.97 6.19 22.54
C THR A 204 8.70 5.52 21.21
N ILE A 205 9.48 5.83 20.18
CA ILE A 205 9.51 5.12 18.91
C ILE A 205 10.83 4.36 18.86
N SER A 206 10.80 3.03 18.82
CA SER A 206 12.00 2.18 18.96
C SER A 206 12.15 1.24 17.78
N GLY A 207 12.96 1.56 16.76
CA GLY A 207 13.11 0.69 15.58
C GLY A 207 14.42 0.87 14.83
N GLY A 208 14.92 -0.21 14.20
CA GLY A 208 16.16 -0.18 13.43
C GLY A 208 17.41 0.18 14.24
N GLY A 209 17.43 -0.12 15.54
CA GLY A 209 18.53 0.26 16.46
C GLY A 209 18.48 1.71 16.94
N VAL A 210 17.48 2.50 16.53
CA VAL A 210 17.27 3.88 16.98
C VAL A 210 16.10 3.93 17.94
N ARG A 211 16.30 4.56 19.09
CA ARG A 211 15.26 4.87 20.07
C ARG A 211 15.10 6.37 20.16
N GLN A 212 13.93 6.87 19.77
CA GLN A 212 13.57 8.27 19.90
C GLN A 212 12.50 8.41 20.97
N ILE A 213 12.75 9.25 21.97
CA ILE A 213 11.78 9.58 23.01
C ILE A 213 11.26 10.99 22.73
N MET A 214 9.94 11.12 22.65
CA MET A 214 9.22 12.38 22.49
C MET A 214 8.50 12.68 23.79
N ASP A 215 8.63 13.91 24.28
CA ASP A 215 7.87 14.38 25.43
C ASP A 215 6.35 14.36 25.13
N ALA A 216 5.53 14.42 26.19
CA ALA A 216 4.08 14.31 26.07
C ALA A 216 3.43 15.38 25.17
N ARG A 217 4.01 16.60 25.13
CA ARG A 217 3.51 17.68 24.29
C ARG A 217 3.78 17.39 22.82
N THR A 218 5.01 16.97 22.51
CA THR A 218 5.44 16.60 21.16
C THR A 218 4.68 15.37 20.65
N ALA A 219 4.54 14.33 21.49
CA ALA A 219 3.77 13.14 21.18
C ALA A 219 2.29 13.45 20.91
N GLY A 220 1.65 14.23 21.79
CA GLY A 220 0.27 14.67 21.60
C GLY A 220 0.08 15.55 20.37
N MET A 221 1.09 16.37 20.01
CA MET A 221 1.06 17.17 18.79
C MET A 221 1.18 16.30 17.53
N MET A 222 2.08 15.31 17.52
CA MET A 222 2.19 14.38 16.38
C MET A 222 0.92 13.56 16.21
N GLU A 223 0.34 13.06 17.29
CA GLU A 223 -0.92 12.30 17.23
C GLU A 223 -2.07 13.15 16.69
N ARG A 224 -2.22 14.39 17.17
CA ARG A 224 -3.21 15.33 16.62
C ARG A 224 -2.92 15.61 15.15
N MET A 225 -1.66 15.85 14.77
CA MET A 225 -1.25 16.09 13.39
C MET A 225 -1.66 14.93 12.47
N TYR A 226 -1.36 13.68 12.85
CA TYR A 226 -1.71 12.52 12.02
C TYR A 226 -3.22 12.28 11.94
N ARG A 227 -3.98 12.59 12.99
CA ARG A 227 -5.45 12.46 13.01
C ARG A 227 -6.20 13.64 12.41
N THR A 228 -5.54 14.75 12.11
CA THR A 228 -6.20 15.96 11.63
C THR A 228 -6.45 15.87 10.13
N PRO A 229 -7.72 15.79 9.68
CA PRO A 229 -8.02 15.77 8.26
C PRO A 229 -7.75 17.14 7.64
N VAL A 230 -7.17 17.15 6.45
CA VAL A 230 -6.89 18.38 5.67
C VAL A 230 -7.51 18.26 4.28
N THR A 231 -8.04 19.38 3.81
CA THR A 231 -8.62 19.53 2.47
C THR A 231 -7.55 19.93 1.46
N GLU A 232 -7.80 19.71 0.18
CA GLU A 232 -6.92 20.20 -0.88
C GLU A 232 -6.69 21.72 -0.82
N GLY A 233 -7.71 22.50 -0.45
CA GLY A 233 -7.60 23.94 -0.29
C GLY A 233 -6.54 24.32 0.76
N GLU A 234 -6.64 23.71 1.94
CA GLU A 234 -5.70 23.92 3.06
C GLU A 234 -4.26 23.50 2.71
N VAL A 235 -4.10 22.43 1.93
CA VAL A 235 -2.78 21.97 1.42
C VAL A 235 -2.23 22.96 0.39
N ARG A 236 -3.07 23.43 -0.54
CA ARG A 236 -2.68 24.36 -1.60
C ARG A 236 -2.25 25.71 -1.03
N GLU A 237 -3.00 26.24 -0.06
CA GLU A 237 -2.69 27.48 0.66
C GLU A 237 -1.32 27.44 1.37
N GLY A 238 -0.91 26.27 1.87
CA GLY A 238 0.35 26.09 2.59
C GLY A 238 1.54 25.65 1.76
N LYS A 239 1.35 25.26 0.50
CA LYS A 239 2.39 24.56 -0.28
C LYS A 239 3.70 25.34 -0.39
N ALA A 240 3.65 26.62 -0.72
CA ALA A 240 4.86 27.44 -0.89
C ALA A 240 5.60 27.70 0.44
N GLU A 241 4.88 27.66 1.55
CA GLU A 241 5.45 27.78 2.90
C GLU A 241 6.08 26.44 3.31
N ALA A 242 5.37 25.32 3.12
CA ALA A 242 5.86 23.98 3.39
C ALA A 242 7.21 23.72 2.71
N LEU A 243 7.28 24.03 1.40
CA LEU A 243 8.50 23.87 0.61
C LEU A 243 9.66 24.73 1.13
N ARG A 244 9.39 25.95 1.62
CA ARG A 244 10.41 26.83 2.22
C ARG A 244 11.01 26.26 3.50
N TYR A 245 10.25 25.46 4.24
CA TYR A 245 10.71 24.80 5.47
C TYR A 245 11.17 23.35 5.25
N GLY A 246 11.18 22.88 4.00
CA GLY A 246 11.53 21.49 3.68
C GLY A 246 10.50 20.47 4.15
N PHE A 247 9.25 20.90 4.37
CA PHE A 247 8.14 20.00 4.69
C PHE A 247 7.37 19.60 3.45
N GLU A 248 6.81 18.40 3.50
CA GLU A 248 5.78 17.96 2.57
C GLU A 248 4.49 18.79 2.80
N PRO A 249 3.82 19.31 1.74
CA PRO A 249 2.66 20.19 1.87
C PRO A 249 1.49 19.65 2.68
N VAL A 250 1.15 18.36 2.57
CA VAL A 250 0.08 17.75 3.36
C VAL A 250 0.47 17.70 4.84
N MET A 251 1.72 17.33 5.14
CA MET A 251 2.22 17.31 6.51
C MET A 251 2.27 18.70 7.14
N ALA A 252 2.69 19.71 6.38
CA ALA A 252 2.64 21.11 6.80
C ALA A 252 1.21 21.56 7.09
N ALA A 253 0.25 21.24 6.21
CA ALA A 253 -1.15 21.58 6.42
C ALA A 253 -1.72 20.91 7.68
N ARG A 254 -1.41 19.63 7.89
CA ARG A 254 -1.83 18.87 9.09
C ARG A 254 -1.22 19.47 10.34
N LEU A 255 0.07 19.80 10.31
CA LEU A 255 0.78 20.39 11.44
C LEU A 255 0.19 21.76 11.81
N ARG A 256 -0.09 22.62 10.81
CA ARG A 256 -0.74 23.91 11.05
C ARG A 256 -2.13 23.76 11.65
N LYS A 257 -2.95 22.88 11.08
CA LYS A 257 -4.32 22.66 11.53
C LYS A 257 -4.39 22.00 12.92
N ALA A 258 -3.49 21.07 13.21
CA ALA A 258 -3.44 20.37 14.49
C ALA A 258 -2.83 21.19 15.63
N SER A 259 -1.96 22.15 15.30
CA SER A 259 -1.31 23.03 16.28
C SER A 259 -2.05 24.35 16.47
N GLY A 260 -2.76 24.83 15.45
CA GLY A 260 -3.33 26.17 15.39
C GLY A 260 -2.31 27.26 15.03
N TYR A 261 -1.07 26.89 14.70
CA TYR A 261 0.03 27.83 14.42
C TYR A 261 0.56 27.65 12.99
N SER A 262 1.11 28.72 12.43
CA SER A 262 1.84 28.69 11.16
C SER A 262 3.20 27.97 11.28
N LEU A 263 3.80 27.55 10.17
CA LEU A 263 5.13 26.94 10.19
C LEU A 263 6.22 27.86 10.76
N PRO A 264 6.26 29.17 10.46
CA PRO A 264 7.21 30.11 11.09
C PRO A 264 7.07 30.18 12.61
N GLU A 265 5.84 30.15 13.13
CA GLU A 265 5.60 30.19 14.58
C GLU A 265 6.06 28.90 15.26
N LEU A 266 5.99 27.76 14.57
CA LEU A 266 6.41 26.46 15.08
C LEU A 266 7.93 26.23 14.95
N MET A 267 8.52 26.67 13.84
CA MET A 267 9.86 26.27 13.42
C MET A 267 10.90 27.41 13.49
N GLY A 268 10.46 28.64 13.73
CA GLY A 268 11.30 29.84 13.59
C GLY A 268 11.59 30.16 12.11
N PRO A 269 12.57 31.03 11.79
CA PRO A 269 12.90 31.35 10.40
C PRO A 269 13.47 30.14 9.64
N PRO A 270 13.26 30.04 8.31
CA PRO A 270 13.72 28.89 7.53
C PRO A 270 15.25 28.80 7.52
N ARG A 271 15.77 27.57 7.58
CA ARG A 271 17.21 27.31 7.54
C ARG A 271 17.79 27.83 6.21
N GLY A 272 18.55 28.92 6.28
CA GLY A 272 19.13 29.60 5.11
C GLY A 272 18.86 31.11 5.04
N ALA A 273 18.02 31.67 5.92
CA ALA A 273 17.74 33.11 5.97
C ALA A 273 18.72 33.94 6.83
N ARG A 274 19.86 33.37 7.25
CA ARG A 274 20.94 34.16 7.88
C ARG A 274 21.97 34.56 6.83
N ASP A 275 22.20 35.87 6.77
CA ASP A 275 23.28 36.61 6.11
C ASP A 275 23.05 37.08 4.66
N SER A 276 22.25 38.15 4.53
CA SER A 276 22.48 39.18 3.48
C SER A 276 22.45 40.62 4.01
N THR A 277 22.31 40.85 5.31
CA THR A 277 22.49 42.17 5.93
C THR A 277 23.78 42.21 6.72
N GLY A 278 24.91 42.32 6.02
CA GLY A 278 26.22 42.39 6.68
C GLY A 278 27.45 42.45 5.80
N ARG A 279 27.45 43.22 4.70
CA ARG A 279 28.68 43.85 4.18
C ARG A 279 28.35 45.25 3.66
N GLN A 280 29.27 46.15 4.04
CA GLN A 280 29.23 47.61 4.05
C GLN A 280 28.91 48.25 2.72
#